data_AF-A0A1D9FYL0-F1
#
_entry.id   AF-A0A1D9FYL0-F1
#
_cell.length_a   1.000
_cell.length_b   1.000
_cell.length_c   1.000
_cell.angle_alpha   90.00
_cell.angle_beta   90.00
_cell.angle_gamma   90.00
#
_symmetry.space_group_name_H-M   'P 1'
#
loop_
_entity.id
_entity.type
_entity.pdbx_description
1 polymer ?
#
loop_
_entity_poly.entity_id
_entity_poly.type
_entity_poly.pdbx_seq_one_letter_code
_entity_poly.pdbx_strand_id
1 'polypeptide(L)'
;MKNLVKNHCLAKSINDAGWYQFRKWLEHFGQKFGRVTVAVNPAYTSQNCSDCGEAVKKSLSTRTHVCKCGCQLDRDHNAAINILKRALGTVGHTGTWIIDPNSCGESTSTLPDSGLVEQVCSMKQESPRLMTGECQVS
;
A
#
# COMPACT_ATOMS: atom_id res chain seq x y z
N MET A 1 -19.43 2.12 -10.07
CA MET A 1 -19.05 3.15 -11.08
C MET A 1 -20.10 4.21 -11.35
N LYS A 2 -21.30 4.13 -10.78
CA LYS A 2 -22.44 5.05 -11.04
C LYS A 2 -22.16 6.54 -10.83
N ASN A 3 -21.13 6.90 -10.04
CA ASN A 3 -20.80 8.30 -9.73
C ASN A 3 -19.92 8.99 -10.79
N LEU A 4 -19.16 8.24 -11.60
CA LEU A 4 -18.23 8.83 -12.59
C LEU A 4 -18.96 9.30 -13.86
N VAL A 5 -20.10 8.69 -14.18
CA VAL A 5 -20.85 8.89 -15.44
C VAL A 5 -21.88 10.03 -15.33
N LYS A 6 -21.89 10.77 -14.22
CA LYS A 6 -22.87 11.86 -14.00
C LYS A 6 -22.68 13.05 -14.94
N ASN A 7 -21.46 13.27 -15.43
CA ASN A 7 -21.20 14.31 -16.41
C ASN A 7 -21.55 13.78 -17.81
N HIS A 8 -22.66 14.24 -18.38
CA HIS A 8 -23.17 13.76 -19.67
C HIS A 8 -22.18 13.99 -20.83
N CYS A 9 -21.36 15.04 -20.78
CA CYS A 9 -20.34 15.32 -21.80
C CYS A 9 -19.16 14.34 -21.73
N LEU A 10 -18.88 13.76 -20.55
CA LEU A 10 -17.78 12.81 -20.33
C LEU A 10 -18.27 11.37 -20.20
N ALA A 11 -19.58 11.15 -20.11
CA ALA A 11 -20.18 9.84 -19.85
C ALA A 11 -19.76 8.80 -20.90
N LYS A 12 -19.75 9.19 -22.18
CA LYS A 12 -19.33 8.30 -23.28
C LYS A 12 -17.88 7.86 -23.12
N SER A 13 -16.94 8.80 -23.01
CA SER A 13 -15.51 8.47 -22.90
C SER A 13 -15.19 7.69 -21.62
N ILE A 14 -15.92 7.92 -20.52
CA ILE A 14 -15.79 7.16 -19.28
C ILE A 14 -16.30 5.73 -19.44
N ASN A 15 -17.39 5.51 -20.17
CA ASN A 15 -17.91 4.16 -20.46
C ASN A 15 -16.97 3.41 -21.40
N ASP A 16 -16.52 4.06 -22.47
CA ASP A 16 -15.63 3.48 -23.48
C ASP A 16 -14.29 3.04 -22.87
N ALA A 17 -13.83 3.68 -21.80
CA ALA A 17 -12.62 3.31 -21.06
C ALA A 17 -12.71 1.96 -20.31
N GLY A 18 -13.90 1.34 -20.17
CA GLY A 18 -14.02 -0.02 -19.65
C GLY A 18 -13.59 -0.21 -18.18
N TRP A 19 -13.67 0.85 -17.35
CA TRP A 19 -13.13 0.85 -15.99
C TRP A 19 -13.68 -0.21 -15.02
N TYR A 20 -14.88 -0.75 -15.29
CA TYR A 20 -15.40 -1.88 -14.50
C TYR A 20 -14.62 -3.15 -14.79
N GLN A 21 -14.41 -3.45 -16.07
CA GLN A 21 -13.67 -4.63 -16.51
C GLN A 21 -12.20 -4.53 -16.11
N PHE A 22 -11.60 -3.34 -16.20
CA PHE A 22 -10.24 -3.09 -15.73
C PHE A 22 -10.06 -3.48 -14.25
N ARG A 23 -10.98 -3.07 -13.38
CA ARG A 23 -10.90 -3.38 -11.94
C ARG A 23 -11.07 -4.88 -11.67
N LYS A 24 -12.00 -5.54 -12.39
CA LYS A 24 -12.14 -7.01 -12.30
C LYS A 24 -10.85 -7.74 -12.65
N TRP A 25 -10.16 -7.29 -13.70
CA TRP A 25 -8.88 -7.89 -14.08
C TRP A 25 -7.80 -7.67 -13.03
N LEU A 26 -7.73 -6.49 -12.42
CA LEU A 26 -6.80 -6.23 -11.31
C LEU A 26 -7.05 -7.19 -10.14
N GLU A 27 -8.29 -7.32 -9.70
CA GLU A 27 -8.67 -8.23 -8.60
C GLU A 27 -8.35 -9.70 -8.95
N HIS A 28 -8.68 -10.13 -10.16
CA HIS A 28 -8.39 -11.48 -10.64
C HIS A 28 -6.89 -11.80 -10.65
N PHE A 29 -6.08 -10.92 -11.23
CA PHE A 29 -4.63 -11.12 -11.27
C PHE A 29 -3.97 -10.93 -9.90
N GLY A 30 -4.54 -10.07 -9.04
CA GLY A 30 -4.14 -9.97 -7.65
C GLY A 30 -4.24 -11.32 -6.95
N GLN A 31 -5.41 -11.95 -7.02
CA GLN A 31 -5.62 -13.29 -6.45
C GLN A 31 -4.72 -14.35 -7.10
N LYS A 32 -4.64 -14.35 -8.43
CA LYS A 32 -3.84 -15.32 -9.20
C LYS A 32 -2.35 -15.32 -8.82
N PHE A 33 -1.79 -14.14 -8.52
CA PHE A 33 -0.37 -13.98 -8.19
C PHE A 33 -0.11 -13.73 -6.70
N GLY A 34 -1.10 -13.94 -5.82
CA GLY A 34 -0.94 -13.71 -4.37
C GLY A 34 -0.61 -12.26 -4.01
N ARG A 35 -1.09 -11.28 -4.78
CA ARG A 35 -0.91 -9.85 -4.55
C ARG A 35 -2.18 -9.22 -3.97
N VAL A 36 -2.00 -8.34 -3.00
CA VAL A 36 -3.10 -7.58 -2.41
C VAL A 36 -3.48 -6.42 -3.33
N THR A 37 -4.76 -6.32 -3.68
CA THR A 37 -5.33 -5.19 -4.43
C THR A 37 -6.25 -4.38 -3.54
N VAL A 38 -5.95 -3.10 -3.34
CA VAL A 38 -6.71 -2.21 -2.45
C VAL A 38 -7.40 -1.12 -3.26
N ALA A 39 -8.73 -1.06 -3.18
CA ALA A 39 -9.48 0.05 -3.74
C ALA A 39 -9.47 1.24 -2.75
N VAL A 40 -9.11 2.42 -3.24
CA VAL A 40 -9.15 3.66 -2.45
C VAL A 40 -10.19 4.64 -3.00
N ASN A 41 -10.65 5.56 -2.16
CA ASN A 41 -11.51 6.66 -2.61
C ASN A 41 -10.74 7.55 -3.60
N PRO A 42 -11.21 7.77 -4.84
CA PRO A 42 -10.51 8.58 -5.83
C PRO A 42 -10.74 10.10 -5.67
N ALA A 43 -11.63 10.54 -4.78
CA ALA A 43 -11.98 11.95 -4.65
C ALA A 43 -10.76 12.81 -4.27
N TYR A 44 -10.57 13.92 -4.99
CA TYR A 44 -9.53 14.91 -4.76
C TYR A 44 -8.07 14.44 -4.88
N THR A 45 -7.78 13.21 -5.33
CA THR A 45 -6.39 12.70 -5.44
C THR A 45 -5.54 13.53 -6.39
N SER A 46 -6.13 14.03 -7.47
CA SER A 46 -5.44 14.92 -8.42
C SER A 46 -5.45 16.39 -8.00
N GLN A 47 -6.19 16.79 -6.97
CA GLN A 47 -6.29 18.20 -6.52
C GLN A 47 -5.46 18.46 -5.26
N ASN A 48 -5.51 17.56 -4.28
CA ASN A 48 -4.75 17.70 -3.05
C ASN A 48 -3.26 17.54 -3.34
N CYS A 49 -2.45 18.42 -2.78
CA CYS A 49 -1.01 18.32 -2.89
C CYS A 49 -0.51 17.09 -2.14
N SER A 50 0.31 16.27 -2.79
CA SER A 50 0.91 15.10 -2.14
C SER A 50 1.90 15.47 -1.05
N ASP A 51 2.46 16.67 -1.08
CA ASP A 51 3.44 17.16 -0.11
C ASP A 51 2.75 17.78 1.12
N CYS A 52 1.96 18.85 0.92
CA CYS A 52 1.36 19.61 2.02
C CYS A 52 -0.14 19.33 2.28
N GLY A 53 -0.81 18.53 1.44
CA GLY A 53 -2.24 18.20 1.58
C GLY A 53 -3.22 19.25 1.06
N GLU A 54 -2.78 20.49 0.81
CA GLU A 54 -3.64 21.61 0.38
C GLU A 54 -4.30 21.35 -0.98
N ALA A 55 -5.55 21.79 -1.15
CA ALA A 55 -6.32 21.56 -2.37
C ALA A 55 -5.99 22.61 -3.44
N VAL A 56 -5.39 22.17 -4.55
CA VAL A 56 -5.13 23.02 -5.72
C VAL A 56 -6.21 22.76 -6.77
N LYS A 57 -7.16 23.70 -6.89
CA LYS A 57 -8.20 23.68 -7.94
C LYS A 57 -7.54 23.81 -9.31
N LYS A 58 -7.94 22.94 -10.23
CA LYS A 58 -7.40 22.87 -11.60
C LYS A 58 -8.45 22.32 -12.56
N SER A 59 -8.35 22.69 -13.83
CA SER A 59 -9.19 22.11 -14.88
C SER A 59 -8.67 20.72 -15.28
N LEU A 60 -9.47 19.98 -16.06
CA LEU A 60 -9.04 18.70 -16.63
C LEU A 60 -7.87 18.84 -17.62
N SER A 61 -7.69 20.02 -18.23
CA SER A 61 -6.61 20.30 -19.17
C SER A 61 -5.27 20.61 -18.49
N THR A 62 -5.27 21.02 -17.22
CA THR A 62 -4.03 21.26 -16.47
C THR A 62 -3.31 19.93 -16.21
N ARG A 63 -2.09 19.76 -16.75
CA ARG A 63 -1.26 18.55 -16.59
C ARG A 63 -0.19 18.66 -15.53
N THR A 64 0.26 19.87 -15.19
CA THR A 64 1.24 20.08 -14.12
C THR A 64 0.54 20.44 -12.82
N HIS A 65 0.89 19.78 -11.72
CA HIS A 65 0.55 20.23 -10.38
C HIS A 65 1.58 21.24 -9.91
N VAL A 66 1.13 22.43 -9.53
CA VAL A 66 1.95 23.47 -8.89
C VAL A 66 1.24 23.86 -7.61
N CYS A 67 1.90 23.68 -6.47
CA CYS A 67 1.38 24.04 -5.16
C CYS A 67 2.18 25.19 -4.55
N LYS A 68 1.53 25.98 -3.70
CA LYS A 68 2.17 27.08 -2.96
C LYS A 68 3.27 26.61 -2.00
N CYS A 69 3.27 25.34 -1.60
CA CYS A 69 4.34 24.76 -0.78
C CYS A 69 5.64 24.51 -1.55
N GLY A 70 5.66 24.72 -2.87
CA GLY A 70 6.83 24.47 -3.73
C GLY A 70 6.78 23.14 -4.48
N CYS A 71 5.81 22.27 -4.21
CA CYS A 71 5.62 21.02 -4.95
C CYS A 71 5.24 21.29 -6.41
N GLN A 72 6.10 20.84 -7.35
CA GLN A 72 5.86 20.89 -8.79
C GLN A 72 6.13 19.53 -9.43
N LEU A 73 5.09 18.89 -9.97
CA LEU A 73 5.17 17.55 -10.56
C LEU A 73 4.00 17.29 -11.51
N ASP A 74 4.07 16.22 -12.30
CA ASP A 74 2.95 15.81 -13.15
C ASP A 74 1.69 15.51 -12.32
N ARG A 75 0.52 15.96 -12.77
CA ARG A 75 -0.75 15.84 -12.03
C ARG A 75 -1.10 14.38 -11.74
N ASP A 76 -0.83 13.48 -12.67
CA ASP A 76 -1.16 12.06 -12.51
C ASP A 76 -0.12 11.40 -11.58
N HIS A 77 1.14 11.84 -11.59
CA HIS A 77 2.14 11.48 -10.57
C HIS A 77 1.74 11.94 -9.16
N ASN A 78 1.22 13.18 -9.01
CA ASN A 78 0.67 13.67 -7.74
C ASN A 78 -0.43 12.74 -7.22
N ALA A 79 -1.36 12.39 -8.12
CA ALA A 79 -2.49 11.56 -7.80
C ALA A 79 -2.06 10.15 -7.39
N ALA A 80 -1.04 9.59 -8.04
CA ALA A 80 -0.47 8.29 -7.69
C ALA A 80 0.10 8.28 -6.26
N ILE A 81 0.86 9.32 -5.87
CA ILE A 81 1.39 9.43 -4.51
C ILE A 81 0.24 9.51 -3.49
N ASN A 82 -0.80 10.30 -3.76
CA ASN A 82 -1.96 10.39 -2.89
C ASN A 82 -2.73 9.07 -2.77
N ILE A 83 -2.87 8.33 -3.88
CA ILE A 83 -3.48 6.99 -3.90
C ILE A 83 -2.68 6.03 -3.04
N LEU A 84 -1.34 6.03 -3.16
CA LEU A 84 -0.46 5.21 -2.34
C LEU A 84 -0.60 5.53 -0.85
N LYS A 85 -0.52 6.82 -0.48
CA LYS A 85 -0.69 7.25 0.93
C LYS A 85 -2.03 6.78 1.52
N ARG A 86 -3.12 6.87 0.75
CA ARG A 86 -4.44 6.36 1.17
C ARG A 86 -4.47 4.84 1.31
N ALA A 87 -3.87 4.12 0.36
CA ALA A 87 -3.84 2.66 0.40
C ALA A 87 -3.06 2.16 1.61
N LEU A 88 -1.91 2.78 1.93
CA LEU A 88 -1.10 2.48 3.10
C LEU A 88 -1.88 2.71 4.41
N GLY A 89 -2.69 3.77 4.47
CA GLY A 89 -3.59 4.00 5.61
C GLY A 89 -4.67 2.93 5.79
N THR A 90 -5.14 2.31 4.70
CA THR A 90 -6.15 1.23 4.74
C THR A 90 -5.55 -0.11 5.19
N VAL A 91 -4.27 -0.38 4.88
CA VAL A 91 -3.60 -1.67 5.19
C VAL A 91 -2.85 -1.69 6.53
N GLY A 92 -2.93 -0.60 7.31
CA GLY A 92 -2.22 -0.43 8.58
C GLY A 92 -2.53 -1.46 9.69
N HIS A 93 -3.43 -2.41 9.47
CA HIS A 93 -3.71 -3.52 10.38
C HIS A 93 -3.39 -4.92 9.84
N THR A 94 -2.91 -5.07 8.60
CA THR A 94 -2.50 -6.38 8.04
C THR A 94 -1.05 -6.73 8.42
N GLY A 95 -0.68 -6.45 9.67
CA GLY A 95 0.63 -6.75 10.26
C GLY A 95 0.60 -7.85 11.33
N THR A 96 -0.49 -8.59 11.48
CA THR A 96 -0.55 -9.76 12.37
C THR A 96 -1.27 -10.93 11.69
N TRP A 97 -0.76 -11.35 10.54
CA TRP A 97 -0.96 -12.74 10.14
C TRP A 97 0.08 -13.58 10.91
N ILE A 98 -0.12 -13.77 12.22
CA ILE A 98 0.51 -14.89 12.93
C ILE A 98 -0.15 -16.13 12.34
N ILE A 99 0.50 -16.73 11.34
CA ILE A 99 0.22 -18.10 10.93
C ILE A 99 1.19 -18.96 11.75
N ASP A 100 0.86 -19.18 13.02
CA ASP A 100 1.47 -20.23 13.85
C ASP A 100 0.47 -20.61 14.95
N PRO A 101 -0.40 -21.62 14.75
CA PRO A 101 -1.23 -22.16 15.84
C PRO A 101 -0.41 -22.85 16.95
N ASN A 102 0.92 -22.92 16.81
CA ASN A 102 1.82 -23.60 17.74
C ASN A 102 2.81 -22.67 18.49
N SER A 103 2.68 -21.34 18.36
CA SER A 103 3.41 -20.40 19.21
C SER A 103 2.71 -20.32 20.58
N CYS A 104 3.23 -21.04 21.59
CA CYS A 104 2.89 -20.78 22.99
C CYS A 104 3.50 -19.42 23.40
N GLY A 105 2.78 -18.34 23.10
CA GLY A 105 3.10 -16.99 23.54
C GLY A 105 2.29 -16.65 24.78
N GLU A 106 2.99 -16.53 25.89
CA GLU A 106 2.50 -16.07 27.20
C GLU A 106 1.82 -14.69 27.11
N SER A 107 0.84 -14.45 27.98
CA SER A 107 -0.08 -13.31 27.90
C SER A 107 0.59 -11.96 28.18
N THR A 108 0.32 -11.00 27.30
CA THR A 108 0.27 -9.54 27.46
C THR A 108 0.42 -8.99 28.88
N SER A 109 1.33 -8.01 29.04
CA SER A 109 0.96 -6.75 29.71
C SER A 109 1.86 -5.59 29.28
N THR A 110 1.23 -4.56 28.72
CA THR A 110 1.82 -3.22 28.62
C THR A 110 1.69 -2.56 29.99
N LEU A 111 2.81 -2.23 30.63
CA LEU A 111 2.90 -1.17 31.62
C LEU A 111 4.17 -0.35 31.33
N PRO A 112 4.09 0.98 31.19
CA PRO A 112 5.26 1.84 31.12
C PRO A 112 5.56 2.34 32.54
N ASP A 113 6.53 1.75 33.25
CA ASP A 113 7.32 2.52 34.21
C ASP A 113 8.62 1.81 34.64
N SER A 114 9.68 2.63 34.72
CA SER A 114 10.88 2.59 35.55
C SER A 114 11.58 1.26 35.93
N GLY A 115 12.89 1.18 35.61
CA GLY A 115 13.87 0.46 36.45
C GLY A 115 14.94 -0.35 35.70
N LEU A 116 16.21 -0.04 36.00
CA LEU A 116 17.45 -0.79 35.73
C LEU A 116 17.26 -2.32 35.90
N VAL A 117 17.92 -3.23 35.17
CA VAL A 117 19.36 -3.53 35.21
C VAL A 117 19.73 -4.58 34.13
N GLU A 118 20.96 -4.43 33.64
CA GLU A 118 21.89 -5.46 33.15
C GLU A 118 21.57 -6.37 31.96
N GLN A 119 22.47 -6.25 30.99
CA GLN A 119 22.77 -7.27 29.99
C GLN A 119 23.43 -8.49 30.67
N VAL A 120 22.99 -9.69 30.29
CA VAL A 120 23.88 -10.85 30.24
C VAL A 120 23.66 -11.57 28.90
N CYS A 121 24.73 -11.57 28.11
CA CYS A 121 24.95 -12.47 27.00
C CYS A 121 25.37 -13.83 27.58
N SER A 122 24.76 -14.94 27.13
CA SER A 122 25.36 -16.27 27.34
C SER A 122 25.27 -17.13 26.09
N MET A 123 26.44 -17.35 25.52
CA MET A 123 26.76 -18.30 24.45
C MET A 123 26.51 -19.76 24.84
N LYS A 124 26.43 -20.60 23.78
CA LYS A 124 26.75 -22.04 23.62
C LYS A 124 25.50 -22.85 23.22
N GLN A 125 25.51 -23.70 22.19
CA GLN A 125 26.59 -24.49 21.56
C GLN A 125 26.16 -24.93 20.13
N GLU A 126 27.08 -24.87 19.14
CA GLU A 126 27.08 -25.76 17.96
C GLU A 126 27.32 -27.22 18.42
N SER A 127 27.05 -28.33 17.74
CA SER A 127 26.94 -28.77 16.32
C SER A 127 26.33 -30.22 16.38
N PRO A 128 26.09 -31.02 15.29
CA PRO A 128 26.97 -31.24 14.14
C PRO A 128 26.31 -31.31 12.75
N ARG A 129 27.17 -31.02 11.75
CA ARG A 129 26.98 -31.23 10.31
C ARG A 129 26.70 -32.70 9.98
N LEU A 130 25.88 -32.92 8.95
CA LEU A 130 26.11 -34.01 8.02
C LEU A 130 26.10 -33.47 6.57
N MET A 131 27.26 -33.67 5.93
CA MET A 131 27.56 -33.70 4.50
C MET A 131 26.51 -34.56 3.75
N THR A 132 26.18 -34.49 2.45
CA THR A 132 26.68 -33.86 1.21
C THR A 132 25.63 -34.27 0.15
N GLY A 133 25.36 -33.46 -0.87
CA GLY A 133 24.50 -33.88 -1.98
C GLY A 133 24.64 -32.93 -3.16
N GLU A 134 25.29 -33.43 -4.21
CA GLU A 134 25.86 -32.70 -5.34
C GLU A 134 24.82 -32.15 -6.32
N CYS A 135 25.10 -30.98 -6.88
CA CYS A 135 24.43 -30.45 -8.06
C CYS A 135 24.90 -31.23 -9.30
N GLN A 136 23.97 -31.86 -10.02
CA GLN A 136 24.18 -32.21 -11.42
C GLN A 136 23.34 -31.28 -12.30
N VAL A 137 24.06 -30.59 -13.18
CA VAL A 137 23.55 -29.86 -14.33
C VAL A 137 23.16 -30.87 -15.41
N SER A 138 22.02 -30.64 -16.05
CA SER A 138 21.66 -31.23 -17.35
C SER A 138 20.73 -30.28 -18.07
#